data_AF-Q2G7W2-F1
#
_entry.id   AF-Q2G7W2-F1
#
_cell.length_a   1.000
_cell.length_b   1.000
_cell.length_c   1.000
_cell.angle_alpha   90.00
_cell.angle_beta   90.00
_cell.angle_gamma   90.00
#
_symmetry.space_group_name_H-M   'P 1'
#
loop_
_entity.id
_entity.type
_entity.pdbx_description
1 polymer ?
#
loop_
_entity_poly.entity_id
_entity_poly.type
_entity_poly.pdbx_seq_one_letter_code
_entity_poly.pdbx_strand_id
1 'polypeptide(L)'
;MMGPWFDRRRVIAALAASPLAFGRLAHAAAPWRWAVDYGAKTDPALARQFDLLVLEPDHARPIEALRGPGAKLLGYLSLGEVEQARPYVGRLRKAGALIAANPNWPDARMVDLRHALWTSLVVEEIIPAILAKGYDGIFFDTLDNAEAMQHADPVKMAGMVDAAAALVRAIRARFPPITLMMNRGYALLPAVAPHVDVVLGEAMASKWDFAKKAYVRTTPSDWEWQAARLREAKLANPALRLTVLDYWDEADRDTVAALYHCEREAGFHPYVATLALDRIHPELAA
;
A
#
# COMPACT_ATOMS: atom_id res chain seq x y z
N MET A 1 -66.02 -74.85 -1.98
CA MET A 1 -66.69 -74.01 -3.02
C MET A 1 -66.99 -72.67 -2.36
N MET A 2 -66.67 -71.54 -3.02
CA MET A 2 -66.37 -70.20 -2.47
C MET A 2 -64.96 -70.13 -1.84
N GLY A 3 -64.02 -69.26 -2.20
CA GLY A 3 -63.96 -68.05 -3.05
C GLY A 3 -63.00 -67.06 -2.35
N PRO A 4 -61.86 -66.62 -2.93
CA PRO A 4 -60.84 -65.86 -2.21
C PRO A 4 -61.09 -64.35 -2.29
N TRP A 5 -60.83 -63.61 -1.21
CA TRP A 5 -60.77 -62.15 -1.22
C TRP A 5 -59.44 -61.66 -0.64
N PHE A 6 -58.79 -60.81 -1.44
CA PHE A 6 -57.45 -60.25 -1.26
C PHE A 6 -57.39 -59.24 -0.11
N ASP A 7 -56.41 -59.42 0.78
CA ASP A 7 -55.93 -58.40 1.72
C ASP A 7 -55.03 -57.39 0.96
N ARG A 8 -55.46 -56.13 0.89
CA ARG A 8 -54.65 -55.00 0.40
C ARG A 8 -54.62 -53.91 1.46
N ARG A 9 -53.59 -53.97 2.31
CA ARG A 9 -53.17 -52.89 3.20
C ARG A 9 -52.86 -51.62 2.38
N ARG A 10 -53.56 -50.53 2.67
CA ARG A 10 -53.26 -49.18 2.15
C ARG A 10 -52.22 -48.53 3.06
N VAL A 11 -51.02 -48.30 2.53
CA VAL A 11 -49.99 -47.47 3.14
C VAL A 11 -50.32 -46.01 2.82
N ILE A 12 -50.50 -45.19 3.86
CA ILE A 12 -50.61 -43.73 3.75
C ILE A 12 -49.18 -43.19 3.65
N ALA A 13 -48.77 -42.74 2.47
CA ALA A 13 -47.52 -42.00 2.28
C ALA A 13 -47.80 -40.51 2.50
N ALA A 14 -47.25 -39.96 3.59
CA ALA A 14 -47.29 -38.53 3.87
C ALA A 14 -46.28 -37.80 2.95
N LEU A 15 -46.79 -36.85 2.16
CA LEU A 15 -45.98 -35.91 1.38
C LEU A 15 -45.37 -34.87 2.34
N ALA A 16 -44.07 -35.00 2.61
CA ALA A 16 -43.29 -33.94 3.25
C ALA A 16 -42.94 -32.89 2.19
N ALA A 17 -43.58 -31.72 2.27
CA ALA A 17 -43.19 -30.56 1.48
C ALA A 17 -41.94 -29.93 2.10
N SER A 18 -40.78 -30.11 1.45
CA SER A 18 -39.56 -29.41 1.81
C SER A 18 -39.70 -27.91 1.47
N PRO A 19 -39.45 -26.99 2.42
CA PRO A 19 -39.43 -25.57 2.10
C PRO A 19 -38.20 -25.29 1.22
N LEU A 20 -38.45 -24.78 0.02
CA LEU A 20 -37.43 -24.19 -0.85
C LEU A 20 -36.77 -23.03 -0.10
N ALA A 21 -35.57 -23.26 0.41
CA ALA A 21 -34.71 -22.23 0.95
C ALA A 21 -34.28 -21.32 -0.22
N PHE A 22 -34.91 -20.15 -0.36
CA PHE A 22 -34.37 -19.07 -1.15
C PHE A 22 -33.05 -18.62 -0.50
N GLY A 23 -31.93 -19.17 -0.99
CA GLY A 23 -30.61 -18.70 -0.63
C GLY A 23 -30.49 -17.22 -0.98
N ARG A 24 -30.26 -16.38 0.03
CA ARG A 24 -29.73 -15.04 -0.21
C ARG A 24 -28.39 -15.23 -0.91
N LEU A 25 -28.31 -14.86 -2.19
CA LEU A 25 -27.03 -14.63 -2.84
C LEU A 25 -26.32 -13.58 -1.99
N ALA A 26 -25.29 -13.99 -1.26
CA ALA A 26 -24.38 -13.06 -0.62
C ALA A 26 -23.74 -12.27 -1.74
N HIS A 27 -24.14 -11.01 -1.91
CA HIS A 27 -23.40 -10.09 -2.74
C HIS A 27 -22.05 -9.92 -2.04
N ALA A 28 -21.00 -10.55 -2.57
CA ALA A 28 -19.65 -10.32 -2.07
C ALA A 28 -19.43 -8.80 -2.10
N ALA A 29 -19.05 -8.22 -0.96
CA ALA A 29 -18.70 -6.81 -0.92
C ALA A 29 -17.62 -6.57 -1.99
N ALA A 30 -17.75 -5.48 -2.74
CA ALA A 30 -16.74 -5.10 -3.73
C ALA A 30 -15.35 -5.07 -3.05
N PRO A 31 -14.29 -5.53 -3.74
CA PRO A 31 -12.95 -5.54 -3.16
C PRO A 31 -12.56 -4.10 -2.80
N TRP A 32 -11.85 -3.94 -1.68
CA TRP A 32 -11.25 -2.65 -1.33
C TRP A 32 -10.12 -2.35 -2.32
N ARG A 33 -10.13 -1.16 -2.93
CA ARG A 33 -9.23 -0.75 -4.00
C ARG A 33 -8.42 0.46 -3.60
N TRP A 34 -7.16 0.49 -4.05
CA TRP A 34 -6.29 1.64 -3.88
C TRP A 34 -5.49 1.93 -5.16
N ALA A 35 -5.00 3.17 -5.28
CA ALA A 35 -4.14 3.57 -6.38
C ALA A 35 -3.12 4.64 -5.95
N VAL A 36 -2.09 4.79 -6.77
CA VAL A 36 -1.07 5.85 -6.67
C VAL A 36 -1.07 6.66 -7.96
N ASP A 37 -0.99 7.99 -7.83
CA ASP A 37 -0.82 8.93 -8.92
C ASP A 37 0.02 10.15 -8.49
N TYR A 38 1.28 10.17 -8.94
CA TYR A 38 2.22 11.27 -8.80
C TYR A 38 2.13 12.28 -9.94
N GLY A 39 1.23 12.09 -10.90
CA GLY A 39 0.98 13.02 -11.97
C GLY A 39 0.32 14.32 -11.52
N ALA A 40 0.53 15.38 -12.31
CA ALA A 40 -0.08 16.68 -12.08
C ALA A 40 -1.58 16.71 -12.40
N LYS A 41 -2.10 15.73 -13.15
CA LYS A 41 -3.48 15.67 -13.63
C LYS A 41 -4.08 14.29 -13.38
N THR A 42 -4.79 14.17 -12.26
CA THR A 42 -5.58 12.99 -11.93
C THR A 42 -7.00 13.12 -12.48
N ASP A 43 -7.52 12.10 -13.17
CA ASP A 43 -8.92 12.07 -13.61
C ASP A 43 -9.86 11.85 -12.40
N PRO A 44 -10.74 12.81 -12.05
CA PRO A 44 -11.69 12.67 -10.95
C PRO A 44 -12.65 11.48 -11.09
N ALA A 45 -13.06 11.13 -12.31
CA ALA A 45 -14.01 10.04 -12.53
C ALA A 45 -13.36 8.67 -12.23
N LEU A 46 -12.06 8.54 -12.51
CA LEU A 46 -11.30 7.34 -12.22
C LEU A 46 -10.88 7.30 -10.75
N ALA A 47 -10.38 8.42 -10.20
CA ALA A 47 -10.00 8.59 -8.81
C ALA A 47 -11.12 8.16 -7.84
N ARG A 48 -12.36 8.57 -8.11
CA ARG A 48 -13.53 8.28 -7.27
C ARG A 48 -13.92 6.80 -7.18
N GLN A 49 -13.27 5.93 -7.95
CA GLN A 49 -13.50 4.49 -7.90
C GLN A 49 -12.68 3.81 -6.79
N PHE A 50 -11.67 4.47 -6.24
CA PHE A 50 -10.77 3.89 -5.26
C PHE A 50 -11.13 4.30 -3.84
N ASP A 51 -10.94 3.39 -2.89
CA ASP A 51 -11.16 3.61 -1.46
C ASP A 51 -9.98 4.34 -0.81
N LEU A 52 -8.79 4.27 -1.43
CA LEU A 52 -7.60 5.00 -1.02
C LEU A 52 -6.79 5.47 -2.23
N LEU A 53 -6.39 6.74 -2.24
CA LEU A 53 -5.50 7.30 -3.26
C LEU A 53 -4.27 7.90 -2.61
N VAL A 54 -3.10 7.56 -3.13
CA VAL A 54 -1.83 8.20 -2.79
C VAL A 54 -1.48 9.19 -3.89
N LEU A 55 -1.22 10.44 -3.53
CA LEU A 55 -0.94 11.50 -4.51
C LEU A 55 0.25 12.37 -4.11
N GLU A 56 0.99 12.92 -5.09
CA GLU A 56 2.07 13.90 -4.83
C GLU A 56 1.50 15.25 -4.36
N PRO A 57 1.69 15.66 -3.09
CA PRO A 57 1.02 16.82 -2.52
C PRO A 57 1.43 18.17 -3.11
N ASP A 58 2.56 18.28 -3.81
CA ASP A 58 3.03 19.56 -4.36
C ASP A 58 2.41 19.95 -5.72
N HIS A 59 1.61 19.06 -6.31
CA HIS A 59 0.78 19.44 -7.44
C HIS A 59 -0.45 20.23 -7.00
N ALA A 60 -0.58 21.46 -7.52
CA ALA A 60 -1.77 22.27 -7.32
C ALA A 60 -2.98 21.67 -8.08
N ARG A 61 -3.86 20.99 -7.35
CA ARG A 61 -5.09 20.39 -7.90
C ARG A 61 -6.23 20.40 -6.89
N PRO A 62 -7.51 20.41 -7.34
CA PRO A 62 -8.66 20.36 -6.43
C PRO A 62 -8.82 18.95 -5.85
N ILE A 63 -8.15 18.66 -4.74
CA ILE A 63 -8.11 17.29 -4.17
C ILE A 63 -9.51 16.76 -3.79
N GLU A 64 -10.43 17.63 -3.36
CA GLU A 64 -11.80 17.23 -3.00
C GLU A 64 -12.59 16.70 -4.21
N ALA A 65 -12.22 17.14 -5.43
CA ALA A 65 -12.83 16.60 -6.63
C ALA A 65 -12.40 15.14 -6.89
N LEU A 66 -11.28 14.69 -6.34
CA LEU A 66 -10.78 13.32 -6.50
C LEU A 66 -11.40 12.35 -5.48
N ARG A 67 -12.04 12.88 -4.43
CA ARG A 67 -12.57 12.08 -3.33
C ARG A 67 -13.86 11.36 -3.73
N GLY A 68 -13.80 10.03 -3.71
CA GLY A 68 -14.97 9.14 -3.77
C GLY A 68 -15.68 9.04 -2.41
N PRO A 69 -16.92 8.50 -2.36
CA PRO A 69 -17.63 8.31 -1.10
C PRO A 69 -16.82 7.44 -0.12
N GLY A 70 -16.46 7.98 1.04
CA GLY A 70 -15.69 7.28 2.07
C GLY A 70 -14.19 7.10 1.77
N ALA A 71 -13.72 7.55 0.60
CA ALA A 71 -12.34 7.38 0.18
C ALA A 71 -11.35 8.22 1.02
N LYS A 72 -10.14 7.70 1.20
CA LYS A 72 -9.01 8.37 1.88
C LYS A 72 -7.99 8.87 0.87
N LEU A 73 -7.55 10.12 1.02
CA LEU A 73 -6.50 10.71 0.19
C LEU A 73 -5.24 10.83 1.04
N LEU A 74 -4.14 10.19 0.63
CA LEU A 74 -2.85 10.26 1.30
C LEU A 74 -1.87 11.12 0.50
N GLY A 75 -1.13 11.98 1.18
CA GLY A 75 -0.02 12.71 0.58
C GLY A 75 1.24 11.85 0.60
N TYR A 76 1.89 11.72 -0.55
CA TYR A 76 3.22 11.12 -0.65
C TYR A 76 4.24 11.91 0.17
N LEU A 77 5.08 11.20 0.93
CA LEU A 77 6.22 11.76 1.63
C LEU A 77 7.36 10.73 1.73
N SER A 78 8.45 10.99 1.02
CA SER A 78 9.71 10.28 1.24
C SER A 78 10.31 10.68 2.60
N LEU A 79 10.58 9.68 3.45
CA LEU A 79 11.14 9.89 4.79
C LEU A 79 12.63 9.59 4.88
N GLY A 80 13.14 8.64 4.09
CA GLY A 80 14.56 8.31 4.02
C GLY A 80 15.35 9.15 3.01
N GLU A 81 14.68 9.87 2.12
CA GLU A 81 15.28 10.74 1.12
C GLU A 81 14.56 12.07 1.00
N VAL A 82 15.28 13.08 0.51
CA VAL A 82 14.73 14.38 0.13
C VAL A 82 15.18 14.76 -1.26
N GLU A 83 14.24 15.17 -2.11
CA GLU A 83 14.56 15.81 -3.38
C GLU A 83 15.19 17.18 -3.15
N GLN A 84 16.23 17.50 -3.91
CA GLN A 84 17.00 18.73 -3.74
C GLN A 84 16.21 20.03 -3.91
N ALA A 85 15.11 19.99 -4.67
CA ALA A 85 14.24 21.13 -4.92
C ALA A 85 13.35 21.49 -3.72
N ARG A 86 13.21 20.63 -2.71
CA ARG A 86 12.32 20.89 -1.57
C ARG A 86 12.85 22.06 -0.73
N PRO A 87 11.96 22.96 -0.24
CA PRO A 87 12.37 24.24 0.35
C PRO A 87 13.21 24.10 1.64
N TYR A 88 13.09 22.98 2.35
CA TYR A 88 13.81 22.71 3.61
C TYR A 88 15.21 22.08 3.41
N VAL A 89 15.59 21.69 2.18
CA VAL A 89 16.88 21.02 1.90
C VAL A 89 18.08 21.90 2.29
N GLY A 90 17.97 23.22 2.12
CA GLY A 90 19.01 24.16 2.54
C GLY A 90 19.31 24.08 4.04
N ARG A 91 18.27 23.92 4.86
CA ARG A 91 18.39 23.77 6.33
C ARG A 91 19.04 22.44 6.68
N LEU A 92 18.61 21.34 6.04
CA LEU A 92 19.19 20.01 6.25
C LEU A 92 20.68 19.98 5.88
N ARG A 93 21.06 20.57 4.74
CA ARG A 93 22.46 20.66 4.32
C ARG A 93 23.31 21.43 5.31
N LYS A 94 22.83 22.60 5.76
CA LYS A 94 23.53 23.43 6.76
C LYS A 94 23.71 22.69 8.10
N ALA A 95 22.75 21.86 8.48
CA ALA A 95 22.80 21.07 9.71
C ALA A 95 23.64 19.78 9.59
N GLY A 96 24.08 19.40 8.38
CA GLY A 96 24.78 18.13 8.17
C GLY A 96 23.88 16.90 8.22
N ALA A 97 22.57 17.06 7.98
CA ALA A 97 21.59 15.99 8.02
C ALA A 97 21.44 15.22 6.70
N LEU A 98 22.18 15.61 5.65
CA LEU A 98 22.15 14.96 4.33
C LEU A 98 23.35 14.02 4.15
N ILE A 99 23.12 12.86 3.56
CA ILE A 99 24.13 11.85 3.27
C ILE A 99 24.40 11.83 1.76
N ALA A 100 24.37 10.66 1.11
CA ALA A 100 24.73 10.46 -0.28
C ALA A 100 23.52 10.65 -1.22
N ALA A 101 23.79 10.83 -2.50
CA ALA A 101 22.77 10.78 -3.53
C ALA A 101 22.29 9.34 -3.76
N ASN A 102 21.02 9.17 -4.12
CA ASN A 102 20.52 7.89 -4.61
C ASN A 102 21.02 7.69 -6.06
N PRO A 103 21.71 6.58 -6.40
CA PRO A 103 22.21 6.35 -7.75
C PRO A 103 21.13 6.26 -8.83
N ASN A 104 19.93 5.80 -8.48
CA ASN A 104 18.80 5.69 -9.40
C ASN A 104 17.99 7.00 -9.50
N TRP A 105 18.08 7.84 -8.46
CA TRP A 105 17.37 9.11 -8.34
C TRP A 105 18.36 10.23 -7.98
N PRO A 106 19.12 10.76 -8.96
CA PRO A 106 20.26 11.64 -8.70
C PRO A 106 19.88 12.99 -8.06
N ASP A 107 18.61 13.38 -8.15
CA ASP A 107 18.06 14.57 -7.50
C ASP A 107 17.64 14.34 -6.05
N ALA A 108 17.57 13.09 -5.60
CA ALA A 108 17.31 12.72 -4.22
C ALA A 108 18.60 12.63 -3.41
N ARG A 109 18.53 12.97 -2.13
CA ARG A 109 19.60 12.80 -1.13
C ARG A 109 19.06 12.00 0.03
N MET A 110 19.79 10.99 0.47
CA MET A 110 19.50 10.27 1.70
C MET A 110 19.59 11.22 2.90
N VAL A 111 18.74 11.02 3.90
CA VAL A 111 18.71 11.81 5.14
C VAL A 111 19.21 10.96 6.31
N ASP A 112 20.00 11.56 7.20
CA ASP A 112 20.32 10.94 8.49
C ASP A 112 19.09 10.97 9.40
N LEU A 113 18.42 9.82 9.51
CA LEU A 113 17.19 9.65 10.28
C LEU A 113 17.39 9.83 11.79
N ARG A 114 18.65 9.83 12.26
CA ARG A 114 19.01 10.10 13.67
C ARG A 114 19.02 11.60 13.96
N HIS A 115 19.03 12.44 12.93
CA HIS A 115 19.17 13.87 13.09
C HIS A 115 17.85 14.52 13.54
N ALA A 116 17.83 15.11 14.75
CA ALA A 116 16.62 15.67 15.36
C ALA A 116 15.90 16.74 14.51
N LEU A 117 16.65 17.55 13.75
CA LEU A 117 16.06 18.51 12.80
C LEU A 117 15.15 17.84 11.78
N TRP A 118 15.49 16.63 11.30
CA TRP A 118 14.64 15.95 10.32
C TRP A 118 13.30 15.55 10.92
N THR A 119 13.31 14.94 12.11
CA THR A 119 12.09 14.61 12.85
C THR A 119 11.23 15.84 13.12
N SER A 120 11.82 16.95 13.58
CA SER A 120 11.09 18.22 13.79
C SER A 120 10.49 18.74 12.48
N LEU A 121 11.26 18.80 11.38
CA LEU A 121 10.74 19.22 10.08
C LEU A 121 9.54 18.37 9.62
N VAL A 122 9.66 17.05 9.70
CA VAL A 122 8.60 16.12 9.27
C VAL A 122 7.33 16.32 10.11
N VAL A 123 7.48 16.34 11.44
CA VAL A 123 6.36 16.32 12.39
C VAL A 123 5.72 17.70 12.57
N GLU A 124 6.50 18.78 12.50
CA GLU A 124 6.05 20.13 12.85
C GLU A 124 5.75 21.00 11.63
N GLU A 125 6.35 20.71 10.47
CA GLU A 125 6.21 21.55 9.27
C GLU A 125 5.60 20.78 8.08
N ILE A 126 6.21 19.67 7.68
CA ILE A 126 5.88 18.99 6.40
C ILE A 126 4.52 18.29 6.46
N ILE A 127 4.30 17.40 7.43
CA ILE A 127 3.02 16.70 7.56
C ILE A 127 1.86 17.68 7.81
N PRO A 128 1.98 18.66 8.73
CA PRO A 128 0.94 19.69 8.88
C PRO A 128 0.61 20.43 7.58
N ALA A 129 1.62 20.78 6.77
CA ALA A 129 1.38 21.45 5.49
C ALA A 129 0.65 20.55 4.49
N ILE A 130 0.93 19.24 4.46
CA ILE A 130 0.19 18.27 3.64
C ILE A 130 -1.26 18.15 4.13
N LEU A 131 -1.48 17.94 5.42
CA LEU A 131 -2.82 17.81 5.99
C LEU A 131 -3.68 19.06 5.81
N ALA A 132 -3.07 20.26 5.89
CA ALA A 132 -3.75 21.52 5.63
C ALA A 132 -4.29 21.66 4.19
N LYS A 133 -3.74 20.90 3.23
CA LYS A 133 -4.28 20.82 1.85
C LYS A 133 -5.57 19.99 1.76
N GLY A 134 -5.93 19.24 2.81
CA GLY A 134 -7.15 18.42 2.93
C GLY A 134 -6.93 16.90 2.78
N TYR A 135 -5.69 16.44 2.90
CA TYR A 135 -5.34 15.02 2.92
C TYR A 135 -5.73 14.37 4.25
N ASP A 136 -6.13 13.10 4.22
CA ASP A 136 -6.51 12.32 5.41
C ASP A 136 -5.33 11.66 6.11
N GLY A 137 -4.14 11.71 5.50
CA GLY A 137 -3.01 10.95 5.97
C GLY A 137 -1.81 11.00 5.04
N ILE A 138 -0.82 10.16 5.34
CA ILE A 138 0.50 10.19 4.72
C ILE A 138 0.88 8.79 4.25
N PHE A 139 1.45 8.74 3.06
CA PHE A 139 2.17 7.60 2.54
C PHE A 139 3.67 7.82 2.76
N PHE A 140 4.30 6.96 3.56
CA PHE A 140 5.74 7.00 3.85
C PHE A 140 6.50 6.19 2.80
N ASP A 141 7.53 6.81 2.25
CA ASP A 141 8.44 6.13 1.32
C ASP A 141 9.89 6.13 1.82
N THR A 142 10.72 5.31 1.18
CA THR A 142 12.19 5.24 1.30
C THR A 142 12.75 4.91 2.69
N LEU A 143 11.95 4.37 3.61
CA LEU A 143 12.44 3.95 4.94
C LEU A 143 13.33 2.70 4.91
N ASP A 144 13.32 1.92 3.83
CA ASP A 144 14.26 0.83 3.58
C ASP A 144 15.72 1.31 3.46
N ASN A 145 15.94 2.58 3.14
CA ASN A 145 17.26 3.20 3.18
C ASN A 145 17.94 3.10 4.55
N ALA A 146 17.18 3.08 5.64
CA ALA A 146 17.73 2.96 6.99
C ALA A 146 18.52 1.65 7.17
N GLU A 147 17.91 0.54 6.74
CA GLU A 147 18.53 -0.79 6.76
C GLU A 147 19.69 -0.86 5.76
N ALA A 148 19.49 -0.35 4.53
CA ALA A 148 20.52 -0.36 3.50
C ALA A 148 21.79 0.40 3.93
N MET A 149 21.64 1.58 4.52
CA MET A 149 22.77 2.37 5.04
C MET A 149 23.48 1.68 6.21
N GLN A 150 22.73 1.08 7.13
CA GLN A 150 23.32 0.28 8.21
C GLN A 150 24.09 -0.92 7.71
N HIS A 151 23.57 -1.62 6.70
CA HIS A 151 24.26 -2.76 6.12
C HIS A 151 25.56 -2.34 5.42
N ALA A 152 25.54 -1.20 4.71
CA ALA A 152 26.70 -0.68 3.99
C ALA A 152 27.82 -0.19 4.93
N ASP A 153 27.49 0.43 6.06
CA ASP A 153 28.47 0.85 7.07
C ASP A 153 27.91 0.65 8.50
N PRO A 154 28.06 -0.56 9.07
CA PRO A 154 27.45 -0.93 10.36
C PRO A 154 27.91 -0.09 11.54
N VAL A 155 29.10 0.52 11.46
CA VAL A 155 29.66 1.34 12.55
C VAL A 155 29.17 2.78 12.41
N LYS A 156 29.33 3.39 11.24
CA LYS A 156 28.99 4.81 11.04
C LYS A 156 27.48 5.04 11.02
N MET A 157 26.73 4.10 10.45
CA MET A 157 25.28 4.19 10.28
C MET A 157 24.50 3.45 11.37
N ALA A 158 25.17 3.02 12.45
CA ALA A 158 24.50 2.42 13.60
C ALA A 158 23.33 3.28 14.09
N GLY A 159 22.19 2.63 14.36
CA GLY A 159 20.99 3.24 14.92
C GLY A 159 20.03 3.90 13.93
N MET A 160 20.28 3.84 12.62
CA MET A 160 19.37 4.36 11.59
C MET A 160 18.00 3.68 11.59
N VAL A 161 17.94 2.34 11.74
CA VAL A 161 16.67 1.58 11.79
C VAL A 161 15.85 1.97 13.02
N ASP A 162 16.50 2.07 14.19
CA ASP A 162 15.85 2.49 15.43
C ASP A 162 15.34 3.94 15.34
N ALA A 163 16.13 4.83 14.74
CA ALA A 163 15.75 6.22 14.53
C ALA A 163 14.60 6.36 13.54
N ALA A 164 14.60 5.58 12.46
CA ALA A 164 13.51 5.50 11.51
C ALA A 164 12.21 5.01 12.18
N ALA A 165 12.30 3.98 13.03
CA ALA A 165 11.16 3.49 13.80
C ALA A 165 10.68 4.54 14.82
N ALA A 166 11.60 5.29 15.43
CA ALA A 166 11.26 6.39 16.32
C ALA A 166 10.54 7.53 15.59
N LEU A 167 10.95 7.85 14.36
CA LEU A 167 10.26 8.83 13.51
C LEU A 167 8.81 8.40 13.22
N VAL A 168 8.57 7.15 12.82
CA VAL A 168 7.20 6.63 12.59
C VAL A 168 6.35 6.73 13.86
N ARG A 169 6.91 6.35 15.03
CA ARG A 169 6.23 6.50 16.33
C ARG A 169 5.92 7.96 16.66
N ALA A 170 6.85 8.87 16.40
CA ALA A 170 6.66 10.31 16.63
C ALA A 170 5.53 10.87 15.74
N ILE A 171 5.48 10.46 14.47
CA ILE A 171 4.40 10.84 13.54
C ILE A 171 3.05 10.33 14.06
N ARG A 172 2.93 9.03 14.40
CA ARG A 172 1.68 8.49 14.95
C ARG A 172 1.26 9.18 16.24
N ALA A 173 2.21 9.47 17.15
CA ALA A 173 1.92 10.15 18.40
C ALA A 173 1.41 11.58 18.19
N ARG A 174 1.97 12.31 17.22
CA ARG A 174 1.55 13.67 16.88
C ARG A 174 0.21 13.71 16.16
N PHE A 175 -0.06 12.72 15.31
CA PHE A 175 -1.25 12.63 14.47
C PHE A 175 -1.98 11.29 14.68
N PRO A 176 -2.60 11.04 15.85
CA PRO A 176 -3.33 9.79 16.08
C PRO A 176 -4.42 9.45 15.05
N PRO A 177 -5.24 10.41 14.54
CA PRO A 177 -6.42 10.08 13.74
C PRO A 177 -6.15 9.92 12.24
N ILE A 178 -4.95 10.27 11.76
CA ILE A 178 -4.66 10.22 10.31
C ILE A 178 -4.33 8.80 9.86
N THR A 179 -4.55 8.50 8.58
CA THR A 179 -4.14 7.23 7.99
C THR A 179 -2.65 7.25 7.68
N LEU A 180 -1.90 6.26 8.15
CA LEU A 180 -0.49 6.08 7.82
C LEU A 180 -0.29 4.82 6.99
N MET A 181 0.19 5.01 5.76
CA MET A 181 0.55 3.94 4.85
C MET A 181 2.07 3.90 4.71
N MET A 182 2.71 2.76 4.93
CA MET A 182 4.16 2.64 4.87
C MET A 182 4.60 1.76 3.71
N ASN A 183 5.47 2.28 2.84
CA ASN A 183 6.13 1.50 1.80
C ASN A 183 7.29 0.71 2.39
N ARG A 184 7.25 -0.61 2.27
CA ARG A 184 8.28 -1.55 2.72
C ARG A 184 8.75 -1.28 4.16
N GLY A 185 9.98 -0.79 4.33
CA GLY A 185 10.60 -0.55 5.63
C GLY A 185 10.63 -1.80 6.50
N TYR A 186 10.89 -2.98 5.91
CA TYR A 186 10.66 -4.27 6.59
C TYR A 186 11.44 -4.44 7.89
N ALA A 187 12.67 -3.93 7.98
CA ALA A 187 13.45 -3.94 9.23
C ALA A 187 12.79 -3.18 10.39
N LEU A 188 11.92 -2.21 10.08
CA LEU A 188 11.22 -1.39 11.06
C LEU A 188 9.92 -2.06 11.52
N LEU A 189 9.28 -2.86 10.66
CA LEU A 189 7.92 -3.38 10.88
C LEU A 189 7.71 -4.06 12.24
N PRO A 190 8.64 -4.89 12.77
CA PRO A 190 8.48 -5.46 14.10
C PRO A 190 8.26 -4.41 15.21
N ALA A 191 8.83 -3.21 15.05
CA ALA A 191 8.72 -2.10 16.00
C ALA A 191 7.62 -1.08 15.65
N VAL A 192 7.10 -1.08 14.41
CA VAL A 192 6.15 -0.04 13.95
C VAL A 192 4.81 -0.55 13.43
N ALA A 193 4.60 -1.86 13.25
CA ALA A 193 3.34 -2.40 12.75
C ALA A 193 2.09 -1.91 13.54
N PRO A 194 2.12 -1.76 14.88
CA PRO A 194 0.99 -1.19 15.64
C PRO A 194 0.74 0.31 15.40
N HIS A 195 1.62 1.00 14.69
CA HIS A 195 1.58 2.44 14.48
C HIS A 195 1.21 2.84 13.04
N VAL A 196 1.06 1.87 12.13
CA VAL A 196 0.64 2.10 10.73
C VAL A 196 -0.67 1.37 10.43
N ASP A 197 -1.44 1.91 9.50
CA ASP A 197 -2.78 1.38 9.14
C ASP A 197 -2.72 0.53 7.88
N VAL A 198 -1.79 0.84 6.98
CA VAL A 198 -1.57 0.15 5.70
C VAL A 198 -0.08 -0.07 5.52
N VAL A 199 0.32 -1.22 4.99
CA VAL A 199 1.69 -1.49 4.54
C VAL A 199 1.68 -1.89 3.07
N LEU A 200 2.67 -1.41 2.33
CA LEU A 200 2.86 -1.70 0.92
C LEU A 200 4.09 -2.59 0.72
N GLY A 201 3.92 -3.69 -0.01
CA GLY A 201 5.01 -4.40 -0.68
C GLY A 201 5.16 -3.91 -2.12
N GLU A 202 6.36 -3.51 -2.50
CA GLU A 202 6.66 -2.98 -3.84
C GLU A 202 8.04 -3.50 -4.23
N ALA A 203 8.45 -3.72 -5.47
CA ALA A 203 7.57 -4.26 -6.49
C ALA A 203 7.36 -5.74 -6.15
N MET A 204 6.13 -6.24 -6.25
CA MET A 204 5.76 -7.51 -5.61
C MET A 204 5.96 -8.72 -6.54
N ALA A 205 5.07 -8.94 -7.50
CA ALA A 205 5.11 -10.00 -8.50
C ALA A 205 5.71 -9.57 -9.85
N SER A 206 5.75 -8.27 -10.15
CA SER A 206 6.41 -7.71 -11.34
C SER A 206 7.02 -6.33 -11.13
N LYS A 207 8.14 -6.08 -11.79
CA LYS A 207 8.96 -4.87 -11.60
C LYS A 207 9.50 -4.32 -12.91
N TRP A 208 9.95 -3.07 -12.88
CA TRP A 208 10.85 -2.54 -13.90
C TRP A 208 12.30 -2.95 -13.63
N ASP A 209 12.97 -3.52 -14.62
CA ASP A 209 14.41 -3.77 -14.59
C ASP A 209 15.12 -2.58 -15.25
N PHE A 210 15.81 -1.76 -14.45
CA PHE A 210 16.52 -0.57 -14.95
C PHE A 210 17.68 -0.87 -15.89
N ALA A 211 18.33 -2.04 -15.76
CA ALA A 211 19.41 -2.44 -16.64
C ALA A 211 18.88 -2.90 -18.00
N LYS A 212 17.79 -3.68 -17.99
CA LYS A 212 17.15 -4.18 -19.22
C LYS A 212 16.19 -3.19 -19.86
N LYS A 213 15.76 -2.16 -19.10
CA LYS A 213 14.70 -1.22 -19.48
C LYS A 213 13.43 -1.93 -19.92
N ALA A 214 13.00 -2.90 -19.14
CA ALA A 214 11.85 -3.74 -19.44
C ALA A 214 11.11 -4.15 -18.16
N TYR A 215 9.81 -4.40 -18.28
CA TYR A 215 9.04 -5.05 -17.22
C TYR A 215 9.39 -6.54 -17.16
N VAL A 216 9.61 -7.04 -15.94
CA VAL A 216 9.98 -8.44 -15.67
C VAL A 216 9.23 -8.96 -14.46
N ARG A 217 8.98 -10.27 -14.41
CA ARG A 217 8.47 -10.94 -13.21
C ARG A 217 9.54 -10.98 -12.12
N THR A 218 9.12 -10.87 -10.86
CA THR A 218 9.98 -11.20 -9.72
C THR A 218 10.13 -12.72 -9.61
N THR A 219 11.13 -13.18 -8.87
CA THR A 219 11.28 -14.62 -8.62
C THR A 219 10.27 -15.07 -7.56
N PRO A 220 9.84 -16.35 -7.56
CA PRO A 220 8.99 -16.88 -6.48
C PRO A 220 9.60 -16.69 -5.08
N SER A 221 10.94 -16.78 -4.97
CA SER A 221 11.67 -16.52 -3.75
C SER A 221 11.51 -15.08 -3.26
N ASP A 222 11.69 -14.10 -4.16
CA ASP A 222 11.56 -12.68 -3.79
C ASP A 222 10.13 -12.35 -3.38
N TRP A 223 9.14 -12.90 -4.10
CA TRP A 223 7.73 -12.72 -3.76
C TRP A 223 7.40 -13.32 -2.38
N GLU A 224 7.81 -14.57 -2.11
CA GLU A 224 7.53 -15.22 -0.83
C GLU A 224 8.25 -14.52 0.33
N TRP A 225 9.47 -14.04 0.11
CA TRP A 225 10.24 -13.28 1.10
C TRP A 225 9.54 -11.98 1.51
N GLN A 226 8.94 -11.25 0.56
CA GLN A 226 8.15 -10.04 0.85
C GLN A 226 6.82 -10.40 1.50
N ALA A 227 6.11 -11.39 0.96
CA ALA A 227 4.81 -11.84 1.46
C ALA A 227 4.90 -12.27 2.94
N ALA A 228 5.95 -13.00 3.32
CA ALA A 228 6.20 -13.41 4.69
C ALA A 228 6.29 -12.21 5.65
N ARG A 229 7.02 -11.15 5.29
CA ARG A 229 7.17 -9.94 6.11
C ARG A 229 5.87 -9.17 6.28
N LEU A 230 5.10 -9.05 5.21
CA LEU A 230 3.77 -8.42 5.26
C LEU A 230 2.82 -9.22 6.18
N ARG A 231 2.84 -10.55 6.07
CA ARG A 231 2.05 -11.44 6.93
C ARG A 231 2.50 -11.39 8.39
N GLU A 232 3.80 -11.35 8.67
CA GLU A 232 4.33 -11.16 10.02
C GLU A 232 3.88 -9.83 10.63
N ALA A 233 3.90 -8.73 9.86
CA ALA A 233 3.39 -7.45 10.32
C ALA A 233 1.88 -7.47 10.60
N LYS A 234 1.10 -8.21 9.80
CA LYS A 234 -0.33 -8.46 10.04
C LYS A 234 -0.58 -9.24 11.34
N LEU A 235 0.30 -10.17 11.70
CA LEU A 235 0.21 -10.88 12.98
C LEU A 235 0.41 -9.91 14.16
N ALA A 236 1.36 -8.98 14.04
CA ALA A 236 1.62 -7.95 15.06
C ALA A 236 0.51 -6.88 15.14
N ASN A 237 -0.18 -6.60 14.04
CA ASN A 237 -1.33 -5.71 13.97
C ASN A 237 -2.44 -6.33 13.10
N PRO A 238 -3.42 -7.04 13.70
CA PRO A 238 -4.50 -7.68 12.95
C PRO A 238 -5.38 -6.70 12.14
N ALA A 239 -5.37 -5.40 12.44
CA ALA A 239 -6.08 -4.39 11.68
C ALA A 239 -5.30 -3.89 10.45
N LEU A 240 -3.98 -4.16 10.36
CA LEU A 240 -3.10 -3.69 9.30
C LEU A 240 -3.58 -4.15 7.93
N ARG A 241 -3.78 -3.23 6.98
CA ARG A 241 -4.12 -3.61 5.61
C ARG A 241 -2.85 -3.91 4.81
N LEU A 242 -2.83 -5.01 4.08
CA LEU A 242 -1.70 -5.43 3.26
C LEU A 242 -1.97 -5.07 1.80
N THR A 243 -1.18 -4.14 1.26
CA THR A 243 -1.25 -3.69 -0.14
C THR A 243 0.01 -4.12 -0.88
N VAL A 244 -0.10 -4.29 -2.19
CA VAL A 244 1.03 -4.66 -3.05
C VAL A 244 0.99 -3.86 -4.35
N LEU A 245 2.15 -3.40 -4.81
CA LEU A 245 2.32 -2.61 -6.03
C LEU A 245 3.20 -3.38 -7.02
N ASP A 246 2.69 -3.48 -8.24
CA ASP A 246 3.35 -4.12 -9.36
C ASP A 246 3.49 -3.18 -10.55
N TYR A 247 4.58 -3.39 -11.29
CA TYR A 247 4.86 -2.64 -12.50
C TYR A 247 4.74 -3.52 -13.74
N TRP A 248 3.82 -3.16 -14.65
CA TRP A 248 3.63 -3.86 -15.93
C TRP A 248 3.11 -2.92 -17.03
N ASP A 249 3.13 -3.39 -18.27
CA ASP A 249 2.50 -2.69 -19.40
C ASP A 249 0.97 -2.88 -19.34
N GLU A 250 0.23 -1.78 -19.28
CA GLU A 250 -1.25 -1.79 -19.24
C GLU A 250 -1.90 -2.36 -20.50
N ALA A 251 -1.18 -2.40 -21.63
CA ALA A 251 -1.67 -3.00 -22.86
C ALA A 251 -1.77 -4.53 -22.76
N ASP A 252 -0.95 -5.15 -21.92
CA ASP A 252 -0.98 -6.59 -21.65
C ASP A 252 -2.02 -6.93 -20.57
N ARG A 253 -3.29 -6.83 -20.97
CA ARG A 253 -4.44 -6.99 -20.08
C ARG A 253 -4.51 -8.36 -19.41
N ASP A 254 -4.06 -9.41 -20.09
CA ASP A 254 -4.11 -10.78 -19.57
C ASP A 254 -3.12 -10.93 -18.40
N THR A 255 -1.89 -10.42 -18.55
CA THR A 255 -0.91 -10.45 -17.45
C THR A 255 -1.34 -9.55 -16.29
N VAL A 256 -1.89 -8.37 -16.57
CA VAL A 256 -2.43 -7.48 -15.53
C VAL A 256 -3.54 -8.19 -14.75
N ALA A 257 -4.50 -8.80 -15.42
CA ALA A 257 -5.58 -9.55 -14.75
C ALA A 257 -5.03 -10.73 -13.92
N ALA A 258 -4.03 -11.45 -14.42
CA ALA A 258 -3.38 -12.54 -13.70
C ALA A 258 -2.63 -12.07 -12.44
N LEU A 259 -1.99 -10.89 -12.46
CA LEU A 259 -1.37 -10.27 -11.29
C LEU A 259 -2.41 -9.97 -10.21
N TYR A 260 -3.48 -9.24 -10.57
CA TYR A 260 -4.59 -8.93 -9.66
C TYR A 260 -5.19 -10.19 -9.03
N HIS A 261 -5.46 -11.23 -9.85
CA HIS A 261 -6.03 -12.48 -9.37
C HIS A 261 -5.09 -13.19 -8.38
N CYS A 262 -3.82 -13.38 -8.74
CA CYS A 262 -2.85 -14.10 -7.92
C CYS A 262 -2.66 -13.45 -6.54
N GLU A 263 -2.56 -12.14 -6.48
CA GLU A 263 -2.27 -11.43 -5.23
C GLU A 263 -3.50 -11.31 -4.33
N ARG A 264 -4.70 -11.25 -4.91
CA ARG A 264 -5.97 -11.35 -4.17
C ARG A 264 -6.18 -12.70 -3.52
N GLU A 265 -5.93 -13.77 -4.27
CA GLU A 265 -5.96 -15.14 -3.73
C GLU A 265 -4.95 -15.32 -2.59
N ALA A 266 -3.83 -14.59 -2.64
CA ALA A 266 -2.84 -14.55 -1.57
C ALA A 266 -3.20 -13.64 -0.37
N GLY A 267 -4.34 -12.95 -0.41
CA GLY A 267 -4.86 -12.11 0.67
C GLY A 267 -4.37 -10.65 0.65
N PHE A 268 -3.84 -10.17 -0.47
CA PHE A 268 -3.37 -8.80 -0.63
C PHE A 268 -4.36 -7.91 -1.39
N HIS A 269 -4.21 -6.59 -1.24
CA HIS A 269 -4.88 -5.58 -2.05
C HIS A 269 -3.91 -5.04 -3.11
N PRO A 270 -3.96 -5.55 -4.35
CA PRO A 270 -3.00 -5.17 -5.39
C PRO A 270 -3.37 -3.86 -6.11
N TYR A 271 -2.35 -3.20 -6.64
CA TYR A 271 -2.45 -2.17 -7.67
C TYR A 271 -1.34 -2.40 -8.71
N VAL A 272 -1.71 -2.48 -9.98
CA VAL A 272 -0.77 -2.63 -11.10
C VAL A 272 -0.70 -1.32 -11.86
N ALA A 273 0.50 -0.79 -12.06
CA ALA A 273 0.74 0.49 -12.72
C ALA A 273 1.97 0.44 -13.63
N THR A 274 2.25 1.55 -14.30
CA THR A 274 3.55 1.78 -14.96
C THR A 274 4.55 2.39 -13.97
N LEU A 275 5.85 2.28 -14.29
CA LEU A 275 6.92 2.79 -13.42
C LEU A 275 6.76 4.29 -13.06
N ALA A 276 6.22 5.08 -13.99
CA ALA A 276 6.11 6.53 -13.83
C ALA A 276 5.11 6.94 -12.74
N LEU A 277 4.10 6.08 -12.46
CA LEU A 277 3.01 6.38 -11.55
C LEU A 277 2.34 7.73 -11.85
N ASP A 278 2.29 8.16 -13.11
CA ASP A 278 1.89 9.52 -13.53
C ASP A 278 0.41 9.64 -13.93
N ARG A 279 -0.33 8.55 -13.77
CA ARG A 279 -1.78 8.45 -13.95
C ARG A 279 -2.34 7.24 -13.20
N ILE A 280 -3.63 7.29 -12.92
CA ILE A 280 -4.37 6.12 -12.43
C ILE A 280 -4.62 5.14 -13.57
N HIS A 281 -4.28 3.88 -13.35
CA HIS A 281 -4.66 2.78 -14.24
C HIS A 281 -5.95 2.12 -13.72
N PRO A 282 -6.98 1.95 -14.57
CA PRO A 282 -8.19 1.25 -14.16
C PRO A 282 -7.85 -0.19 -13.81
N GLU A 283 -8.42 -0.66 -12.71
CA GLU A 283 -8.45 -2.08 -12.45
C GLU A 283 -9.32 -2.78 -13.52
N LEU A 284 -8.78 -3.83 -14.13
CA LEU A 284 -9.55 -4.68 -15.03
C LEU A 284 -10.60 -5.43 -14.21
N ALA A 285 -11.88 -5.32 -14.59
CA ALA A 285 -12.91 -6.13 -13.99
C ALA A 285 -12.57 -7.62 -14.20
N ALA A 286 -12.54 -8.38 -13.09
CA ALA A 286 -12.37 -9.82 -13.10
C ALA A 286 -13.58 -10.52 -13.77
#